data_AF-A0A556U9Z2-F1
#
_entry.id   AF-A0A556U9Z2-F1
#
_cell.length_a   1.000
_cell.length_b   1.000
_cell.length_c   1.000
_cell.angle_alpha   90.00
_cell.angle_beta   90.00
_cell.angle_gamma   90.00
#
_symmetry.space_group_name_H-M   'P 1'
#
loop_
_entity.id
_entity.type
_entity.pdbx_description
1 polymer ?
#
loop_
_entity_poly.entity_id
_entity_poly.type
_entity_poly.pdbx_seq_one_letter_code
_entity_poly.pdbx_strand_id
1 'polypeptide(L)' 'MIEDFDYQEQQMIINVHMSLDELENTDYFRLIEVMSARSREDRPKTLWDLADMVDGVGRR' A
#
# COMPACT_ATOMS: atom_id res chain seq x y z
N MET A 1 13.24 -6.98 13.23
CA MET A 1 13.50 -8.27 13.89
C MET A 1 12.48 -9.28 13.37
N ILE A 2 12.66 -10.58 13.55
CA ILE A 2 11.73 -11.58 13.01
C ILE A 2 10.29 -11.33 13.52
N GLU A 3 10.14 -10.89 14.78
CA GLU A 3 8.83 -10.47 15.30
C GLU A 3 8.12 -9.36 14.51
N ASP A 4 8.85 -8.47 13.82
CA ASP A 4 8.22 -7.40 13.03
C ASP A 4 7.54 -7.96 11.78
N PHE A 5 8.10 -9.05 11.22
CA PHE A 5 7.48 -9.77 10.10
C PHE A 5 6.22 -10.49 10.58
N ASP A 6 6.31 -11.26 11.67
CA ASP A 6 5.17 -11.97 12.25
C ASP A 6 4.03 -11.01 12.65
N TYR A 7 4.38 -9.82 13.17
CA TYR A 7 3.41 -8.78 13.49
C TYR A 7 2.72 -8.24 12.24
N GLN A 8 3.46 -8.06 11.16
CA GLN A 8 2.89 -7.62 9.88
C GLN A 8 1.96 -8.68 9.29
N GLU A 9 2.31 -9.96 9.38
CA GLU A 9 1.44 -11.07 8.98
C GLU A 9 0.15 -11.10 9.81
N GLN A 10 0.26 -10.93 11.14
CA GLN A 10 -0.90 -10.80 12.02
C GLN A 10 -1.83 -9.66 11.58
N GLN A 11 -1.28 -8.50 11.21
CA GLN A 11 -2.10 -7.37 10.72
C GLN A 11 -2.78 -7.68 9.39
N MET A 12 -2.15 -8.44 8.49
CA MET A 12 -2.75 -8.85 7.22
C MET A 12 -3.91 -9.83 7.44
N ILE A 13 -3.76 -10.78 8.33
CA ILE A 13 -4.81 -11.75 8.67
C ILE A 13 -6.01 -11.03 9.32
N ILE A 14 -5.76 -10.11 10.25
CA ILE A 14 -6.83 -9.41 10.98
C ILE A 14 -7.54 -8.38 10.11
N ASN A 15 -6.80 -7.52 9.40
CA ASN A 15 -7.38 -6.37 8.70
C ASN A 15 -7.80 -6.69 7.27
N VAL A 16 -7.04 -7.55 6.59
CA VAL A 16 -7.26 -7.90 5.17
C VAL A 16 -8.01 -9.22 5.04
N HIS A 17 -8.24 -9.95 6.15
CA HIS A 17 -8.96 -11.22 6.18
C HIS A 17 -8.37 -12.27 5.24
N MET A 18 -7.06 -12.19 5.04
CA MET A 18 -6.31 -13.12 4.20
C MET A 18 -5.97 -14.37 5.03
N SER A 19 -6.11 -15.55 4.44
CA SER A 19 -5.64 -16.78 5.08
C SER A 19 -4.11 -16.88 5.06
N LEU A 20 -3.53 -17.67 5.95
CA LEU A 20 -2.07 -17.89 6.02
C LEU A 20 -1.52 -18.42 4.68
N ASP A 21 -2.24 -19.37 4.08
CA ASP A 21 -1.83 -20.01 2.82
C ASP A 21 -1.85 -19.00 1.65
N GLU A 22 -2.83 -18.09 1.62
CA GLU A 22 -2.86 -17.01 0.64
C GLU A 22 -1.72 -16.01 0.86
N LEU A 23 -1.41 -15.69 2.12
CA LEU A 23 -0.34 -14.76 2.46
C LEU A 23 1.03 -15.26 1.99
N GLU A 24 1.37 -16.52 2.30
CA GLU A 24 2.64 -17.15 1.92
C GLU A 24 2.84 -17.23 0.39
N ASN A 25 1.74 -17.38 -0.37
CA ASN A 25 1.76 -17.49 -1.83
C ASN A 25 1.54 -16.15 -2.55
N THR A 26 1.38 -15.04 -1.82
CA THR A 26 1.09 -13.73 -2.41
C THR A 26 2.36 -13.03 -2.89
N ASP A 27 2.29 -12.36 -4.04
CA ASP A 27 3.31 -11.41 -4.46
C ASP A 27 3.24 -10.16 -3.58
N TYR A 28 4.11 -10.12 -2.56
CA TYR A 28 4.17 -9.03 -1.59
C TYR A 28 4.46 -7.67 -2.23
N PHE A 29 5.21 -7.61 -3.34
CA PHE A 29 5.45 -6.33 -4.02
C PHE A 29 4.16 -5.78 -4.64
N ARG A 30 3.41 -6.66 -5.31
CA ARG A 30 2.12 -6.29 -5.89
C ARG A 30 1.09 -5.94 -4.82
N LEU A 31 1.07 -6.68 -3.72
CA LEU A 31 0.18 -6.44 -2.60
C LEU A 31 0.41 -5.05 -1.99
N ILE A 32 1.67 -4.67 -1.74
CA ILE A 32 2.02 -3.35 -1.23
C ILE A 32 1.61 -2.24 -2.21
N GLU A 33 1.81 -2.44 -3.51
CA GLU A 33 1.37 -1.49 -4.54
C GLU A 33 -0.15 -1.29 -4.51
N VAL A 34 -0.91 -2.37 -4.38
CA VAL A 34 -2.38 -2.31 -4.30
C VAL A 34 -2.84 -1.64 -3.00
N MET A 35 -2.21 -1.95 -1.85
CA MET A 35 -2.55 -1.35 -0.56
C MET A 35 -2.17 0.13 -0.47
N SER A 36 -1.11 0.55 -1.17
CA SER A 36 -0.71 1.96 -1.27
C SER A 36 -1.45 2.73 -2.36
N ALA A 37 -2.33 2.06 -3.12
CA ALA A 37 -3.09 2.70 -4.18
C ALA A 37 -4.03 3.76 -3.61
N ARG A 38 -3.98 4.96 -4.21
CA ARG A 38 -4.82 6.08 -3.79
C ARG A 38 -6.29 5.83 -4.10
N SER A 39 -7.16 6.36 -3.23
CA SER A 39 -8.60 6.40 -3.45
C SER A 39 -8.91 7.14 -4.76
N ARG A 40 -10.10 6.91 -5.33
CA ARG A 40 -10.49 7.57 -6.59
C ARG A 40 -10.51 9.10 -6.47
N GLU A 41 -10.82 9.61 -5.29
CA GLU A 41 -10.96 11.05 -5.03
C GLU A 41 -9.59 11.72 -4.85
N ASP A 42 -8.60 11.00 -4.32
CA ASP A 42 -7.23 11.48 -4.05
C ASP A 42 -6.27 11.29 -5.24
N ARG A 43 -6.77 10.77 -6.37
CA ARG A 43 -6.01 10.67 -7.61
C ARG A 43 -5.98 12.03 -8.30
N PRO A 44 -4.84 12.43 -8.88
CA PRO A 44 -4.80 13.61 -9.75
C PRO A 44 -5.76 13.41 -10.92
N LYS A 45 -6.69 14.35 -11.12
CA LYS A 45 -7.73 14.27 -12.16
C LYS A 45 -7.26 14.94 -13.45
N THR A 46 -6.34 15.89 -13.33
CA THR A 46 -5.74 16.65 -14.43
C THR A 46 -4.21 16.57 -14.39
N LEU A 47 -3.57 16.94 -15.51
CA LEU A 47 -2.11 17.02 -15.59
C LEU A 47 -1.52 18.06 -14.62
N TRP A 48 -2.27 19.11 -14.32
CA TRP A 48 -1.85 20.15 -13.38
C TRP A 48 -1.89 19.63 -11.93
N ASP A 49 -2.93 18.87 -11.56
CA ASP A 49 -2.99 18.22 -10.23
C ASP A 49 -1.81 17.27 -10.01
N LEU A 50 -1.37 16.59 -11.08
CA LEU A 50 -0.20 15.71 -11.03
C LEU A 50 1.10 16.52 -10.85
N ALA A 51 1.25 17.62 -11.57
CA ALA A 51 2.42 18.49 -11.46
C ALA A 51 2.55 19.09 -10.05
N ASP A 52 1.45 19.63 -9.51
CA ASP A 52 1.40 20.19 -8.15
C ASP A 52 1.71 19.12 -7.08
N MET A 53 1.23 17.90 -7.29
CA MET A 53 1.52 16.77 -6.41
C MET A 53 3.01 16.42 -6.42
N VAL A 54 3.65 16.36 -7.58
CA VAL A 54 5.09 16.02 -7.70
C VAL A 54 5.95 17.13 -7.10
N ASP A 55 5.62 18.40 -7.35
CA ASP A 55 6.32 19.55 -6.79
C ASP A 55 6.15 19.68 -5.27
N GLY A 56 4.97 19.31 -4.74
CA GLY A 56 4.68 19.31 -3.31
C GLY A 56 5.42 18.23 -2.52
N VAL A 57 5.71 17.08 -3.12
CA VAL A 57 6.53 16.01 -2.51
C VAL A 57 7.99 16.45 -2.33
N GLY A 58 8.49 17.37 -3.17
CA GLY A 58 9.85 17.92 -3.05
C GLY A 58 10.02 18.99 -1.94
N ARG A 59 8.94 19.41 -1.27
CA ARG A 59 8.94 20.49 -0.25
C ARG A 59 8.72 20.03 1.19
N ARG A 60 8.85 18.74 1.49
CA ARG A 60 8.77 18.21 2.87
C ARG A 60 10.06 17.55 3.30
#